data_AF-A0ABD3RU54-F1
#
_entry.id   AF-A0ABD3RU54-F1
#
_cell.length_a   1.000
_cell.length_b   1.000
_cell.length_c   1.000
_cell.angle_alpha   90.00
_cell.angle_beta   90.00
_cell.angle_gamma   90.00
#
_symmetry.space_group_name_H-M   'P 1'
#
loop_
_entity.id
_entity.type
_entity.pdbx_description
1 polymer ?
#
loop_
_entity_poly.entity_id
_entity_poly.type
_entity_poly.pdbx_seq_one_letter_code
_entity_poly.pdbx_strand_id
1 'polypeptide(L)'
;MASAANLPVNTGADLSRTGSIVTLIPIVEIKRRLVDAKLQLTKSNAITPETCATLIRFLTYHIPREENAFKQIFDAYSTPVSYKQRFLDQNAFIVYYTKGFDGPGRPKIEEYDTNSLQTLQYGFRNDAWVAMDDLFVEVEYSRDKFKDNDLPLDNKEELINLIDKVLASVDSYLQLARVGDLDEAMRE
;
A
#
# COMPACT_ATOMS: atom_id res chain seq x y z
N MET A 1 2.79 21.57 17.40
CA MET A 1 1.39 21.39 16.95
C MET A 1 1.05 19.93 17.08
N ALA A 2 0.05 19.56 17.89
CA ALA A 2 -0.38 18.18 17.99
C ALA A 2 -1.10 17.80 16.70
N SER A 3 -0.45 16.98 15.86
CA SER A 3 -1.10 16.36 14.71
C SER A 3 -1.98 15.23 15.26
N ALA A 4 -3.26 15.21 14.88
CA ALA A 4 -4.13 14.09 15.20
C ALA A 4 -3.52 12.83 14.57
N ALA A 5 -3.17 11.84 15.38
CA ALA A 5 -2.48 10.61 14.95
C ALA A 5 -3.32 9.71 14.03
N ASN A 6 -4.61 10.04 13.84
CA ASN A 6 -5.57 9.24 13.08
C ASN A 6 -5.70 9.66 11.61
N LEU A 7 -5.07 10.77 11.20
CA LEU A 7 -5.09 11.21 9.81
C LEU A 7 -3.87 10.65 9.07
N PRO A 8 -4.04 10.15 7.83
CA PRO A 8 -2.90 9.76 7.01
C PRO A 8 -1.97 10.96 6.80
N VAL A 9 -0.66 10.71 6.97
CA VAL A 9 0.39 11.72 6.77
C VAL A 9 0.36 12.16 5.31
N ASN A 10 0.54 13.47 5.07
CA ASN A 10 0.59 14.02 3.71
C ASN A 10 1.82 13.47 2.97
N THR A 11 1.58 12.69 1.91
CA THR A 11 2.61 12.11 1.04
C THR A 11 3.01 13.03 -0.10
N GLY A 12 2.38 14.20 -0.26
CA GLY A 12 2.60 15.11 -1.37
C GLY A 12 1.92 14.66 -2.68
N ALA A 13 0.98 13.71 -2.62
CA ALA A 13 0.25 13.26 -3.79
C ALA A 13 -0.56 14.40 -4.44
N ASP A 14 -0.60 14.44 -5.77
CA ASP A 14 -1.48 15.34 -6.49
C ASP A 14 -2.90 14.77 -6.52
N LEU A 15 -3.77 15.39 -5.72
CA LEU A 15 -5.17 15.00 -5.55
C LEU A 15 -6.10 15.64 -6.60
N SER A 16 -5.56 16.43 -7.54
CA SER A 16 -6.36 17.07 -8.60
C SER A 16 -6.99 16.05 -9.57
N ARG A 17 -6.43 14.84 -9.63
CA ARG A 17 -6.86 13.74 -10.51
C ARG A 17 -7.28 12.49 -9.74
N THR A 18 -7.70 12.63 -8.48
CA THR A 18 -8.21 11.53 -7.67
C THR A 18 -9.32 10.76 -8.39
N GLY A 19 -9.27 9.43 -8.31
CA GLY A 19 -10.28 8.56 -8.92
C GLY A 19 -10.29 8.64 -10.45
N SER A 20 -9.15 8.90 -11.08
CA SER A 20 -8.98 8.86 -12.54
C SER A 20 -8.15 7.65 -12.95
N ILE A 21 -8.37 7.16 -14.17
CA ILE A 21 -7.61 6.04 -14.74
C ILE A 21 -6.10 6.34 -14.75
N VAL A 22 -5.71 7.58 -15.03
CA VAL A 22 -4.29 7.97 -15.12
C VAL A 22 -3.56 7.79 -13.78
N THR A 23 -4.23 8.01 -12.65
CA THR A 23 -3.64 7.79 -11.33
C THR A 23 -3.71 6.32 -10.88
N LEU A 24 -4.50 5.49 -11.57
CA LEU A 24 -4.58 4.04 -11.35
C LEU A 24 -3.49 3.26 -12.11
N ILE A 25 -3.07 3.75 -13.29
CA ILE A 25 -2.05 3.10 -14.13
C ILE A 25 -0.77 2.73 -13.35
N PRO A 26 -0.16 3.62 -12.55
CA PRO A 26 1.06 3.25 -11.82
C PRO A 26 0.85 2.14 -10.78
N ILE A 27 -0.35 2.04 -10.19
CA ILE A 27 -0.70 0.98 -9.23
C ILE A 27 -0.84 -0.37 -9.97
N VAL A 28 -1.47 -0.36 -11.15
CA VAL A 28 -1.56 -1.53 -12.02
C VAL A 28 -0.17 -1.97 -12.50
N GLU A 29 0.70 -1.01 -12.81
CA GLU A 29 2.08 -1.30 -13.20
C GLU A 29 2.85 -1.97 -12.06
N ILE A 30 2.72 -1.51 -10.81
CA ILE A 30 3.31 -2.19 -9.63
C ILE A 30 2.84 -3.65 -9.57
N LYS A 31 1.53 -3.90 -9.73
CA LYS A 31 0.98 -5.27 -9.76
C LYS A 31 1.62 -6.12 -10.87
N ARG A 32 1.70 -5.60 -12.09
CA ARG A 32 2.30 -6.33 -13.23
C ARG A 32 3.75 -6.70 -12.94
N ARG A 33 4.53 -5.77 -12.38
CA ARG A 33 5.94 -6.02 -12.03
C ARG A 33 6.10 -7.04 -10.91
N LEU A 34 5.20 -7.06 -9.93
CA LEU A 34 5.19 -8.11 -8.91
C LEU A 34 4.86 -9.49 -9.49
N VAL A 35 3.92 -9.58 -10.44
CA VAL A 35 3.64 -10.82 -11.17
C VAL A 35 4.85 -11.29 -11.98
N ASP A 36 5.51 -10.39 -12.70
CA ASP A 36 6.74 -10.68 -13.45
C ASP A 36 7.85 -11.19 -12.52
N ALA A 37 8.04 -10.54 -11.37
CA ALA A 37 9.01 -10.94 -10.35
C ALA A 37 8.71 -12.34 -9.79
N LYS A 38 7.44 -12.63 -9.45
CA LYS A 38 7.01 -13.96 -9.01
C LYS A 38 7.31 -15.02 -10.06
N LEU A 39 7.02 -14.72 -11.33
CA LEU A 39 7.23 -15.64 -12.45
C LEU A 39 8.72 -15.90 -12.69
N GLN A 40 9.58 -14.88 -12.55
CA GLN A 40 11.04 -15.06 -12.58
C GLN A 40 11.50 -16.00 -11.47
N LEU A 41 11.08 -15.79 -10.22
CA LEU A 41 11.42 -16.66 -9.09
C LEU A 41 10.92 -18.09 -9.28
N THR A 42 9.70 -18.26 -9.77
CA THR A 42 9.10 -19.59 -9.98
C THR A 42 9.90 -20.40 -10.99
N LYS A 43 10.34 -19.76 -12.08
CA LYS A 43 11.15 -20.38 -13.14
C LYS A 43 12.60 -20.67 -12.74
N SER A 44 13.13 -19.97 -11.73
CA SER A 44 14.49 -20.22 -11.23
C SER A 44 14.55 -21.52 -10.45
N ASN A 45 15.50 -22.41 -10.78
CA ASN A 45 15.67 -23.69 -10.09
C ASN A 45 16.25 -23.55 -8.68
N ALA A 46 17.05 -22.52 -8.45
CA ALA A 46 17.65 -22.20 -7.15
C ALA A 46 17.68 -20.69 -6.97
N ILE A 47 17.67 -20.24 -5.71
CA ILE A 47 17.91 -18.85 -5.34
C ILE A 47 19.40 -18.67 -5.16
N THR A 48 20.00 -17.80 -5.97
CA THR A 48 21.41 -17.42 -5.89
C THR A 48 21.54 -15.94 -5.53
N PRO A 49 22.71 -15.47 -5.08
CA PRO A 49 22.98 -14.05 -4.85
C PRO A 49 22.65 -13.17 -6.04
N GLU A 50 23.00 -13.64 -7.24
CA GLU A 50 22.76 -12.95 -8.50
C GLU A 50 21.27 -12.87 -8.81
N THR A 51 20.52 -13.92 -8.47
CA THR A 51 19.05 -13.94 -8.59
C THR A 51 18.44 -12.88 -7.67
N CYS A 52 18.85 -12.83 -6.40
CA CYS A 52 18.40 -11.81 -5.44
C CYS A 52 18.80 -10.39 -5.87
N ALA A 53 20.03 -10.19 -6.33
CA ALA A 53 20.50 -8.89 -6.81
C ALA A 53 19.73 -8.42 -8.06
N THR A 54 19.43 -9.35 -8.97
CA THR A 54 18.62 -9.07 -10.16
C THR A 54 17.19 -8.71 -9.77
N LEU A 55 16.61 -9.44 -8.81
CA LEU A 55 15.26 -9.18 -8.30
C LEU A 55 15.17 -7.81 -7.62
N ILE A 56 16.10 -7.46 -6.72
CA ILE A 56 16.14 -6.15 -6.07
C ILE A 56 16.25 -5.05 -7.12
N ARG A 57 17.16 -5.19 -8.08
CA ARG A 57 17.35 -4.17 -9.14
C ARG A 57 16.09 -4.02 -9.98
N PHE A 58 15.43 -5.12 -10.32
CA PHE A 58 14.18 -5.11 -11.07
C PHE A 58 13.06 -4.41 -10.29
N LEU A 59 12.87 -4.77 -9.02
CA LEU A 59 11.83 -4.19 -8.17
C LEU A 59 12.09 -2.71 -7.89
N THR A 60 13.30 -2.31 -7.52
CA THR A 60 13.64 -0.91 -7.20
C THR A 60 13.63 0.03 -8.40
N TYR A 61 13.76 -0.51 -9.62
CA TYR A 61 13.60 0.28 -10.85
C TYR A 61 12.15 0.71 -11.09
N HIS A 62 11.18 -0.12 -10.68
CA HIS A 62 9.76 0.12 -10.93
C HIS A 62 8.97 0.56 -9.69
N ILE A 63 9.41 0.16 -8.50
CA ILE A 63 8.69 0.33 -7.24
C ILE A 63 9.58 1.16 -6.30
N PRO A 64 9.09 2.32 -5.83
CA PRO A 64 9.85 3.16 -4.91
C PRO A 64 10.22 2.41 -3.63
N ARG A 65 11.48 2.56 -3.20
CA ARG A 65 11.98 2.00 -1.93
C ARG A 65 11.61 2.88 -0.73
N GLU A 66 11.27 4.14 -0.94
CA GLU A 66 10.87 5.05 0.13
C GLU A 66 9.37 4.96 0.39
N GLU A 67 9.00 4.83 1.67
CA GLU A 67 7.61 4.71 2.13
C GLU A 67 6.71 5.81 1.55
N ASN A 68 7.15 7.07 1.64
CA ASN A 68 6.37 8.21 1.19
C ASN A 68 6.15 8.18 -0.33
N ALA A 69 7.19 7.89 -1.11
CA ALA A 69 7.09 7.83 -2.57
C ALA A 69 6.20 6.67 -3.02
N PHE A 70 6.30 5.51 -2.36
CA PHE A 70 5.41 4.37 -2.61
C PHE A 70 3.95 4.74 -2.31
N LYS A 71 3.69 5.28 -1.11
CA LYS A 71 2.34 5.65 -0.67
C LYS A 71 1.75 6.80 -1.49
N GLN A 72 2.57 7.71 -1.99
CA GLN A 72 2.16 8.81 -2.87
C GLN A 72 1.48 8.29 -4.15
N ILE A 73 1.94 7.16 -4.70
CA ILE A 73 1.36 6.54 -5.89
C ILE A 73 -0.10 6.13 -5.63
N PHE A 74 -0.35 5.47 -4.50
CA PHE A 74 -1.69 5.06 -4.10
C PHE A 74 -2.56 6.25 -3.70
N ASP A 75 -2.01 7.18 -2.91
CA ASP A 75 -2.73 8.34 -2.42
C ASP A 75 -3.23 9.25 -3.57
N ALA A 76 -2.57 9.24 -4.73
CA ALA A 76 -3.03 9.96 -5.93
C ALA A 76 -4.36 9.43 -6.50
N TYR A 77 -4.69 8.14 -6.28
CA TYR A 77 -5.98 7.57 -6.63
C TYR A 77 -6.98 7.58 -5.45
N SER A 78 -6.49 7.53 -4.21
CA SER A 78 -7.29 7.46 -2.99
C SER A 78 -8.18 8.68 -2.76
N THR A 79 -9.33 8.46 -2.13
CA THR A 79 -10.24 9.52 -1.70
C THR A 79 -9.56 10.38 -0.63
N PRO A 80 -9.47 11.72 -0.80
CA PRO A 80 -8.76 12.58 0.14
C PRO A 80 -9.53 12.77 1.45
N VAL A 81 -8.80 13.07 2.52
CA VAL A 81 -9.37 13.41 3.82
C VAL A 81 -10.27 14.63 3.67
N SER A 82 -11.57 14.45 3.95
CA SER A 82 -12.54 15.54 3.83
C SER A 82 -12.30 16.61 4.90
N TYR A 83 -12.67 17.85 4.60
CA TYR A 83 -12.62 18.94 5.58
C TYR A 83 -13.41 18.59 6.86
N LYS A 84 -14.59 17.97 6.71
CA LYS A 84 -15.44 17.55 7.83
C LYS A 84 -14.71 16.55 8.73
N GLN A 85 -14.07 15.54 8.16
CA GLN A 85 -13.29 14.55 8.91
C GLN A 85 -12.09 15.22 9.61
N ARG A 86 -11.33 16.04 8.89
CA ARG A 86 -10.20 16.79 9.47
C ARG A 86 -10.64 17.66 10.64
N PHE A 87 -11.78 18.33 10.52
CA PHE A 87 -12.35 19.16 11.58
C PHE A 87 -12.78 18.31 12.79
N LEU A 88 -13.44 17.17 12.57
CA LEU A 88 -13.85 16.24 13.64
C LEU A 88 -12.63 15.68 14.39
N ASP A 89 -11.57 15.27 13.68
CA ASP A 89 -10.37 14.69 14.28
C ASP A 89 -9.53 15.72 15.02
N GLN A 90 -9.35 16.92 14.46
CA GLN A 90 -8.58 18.00 15.11
C GLN A 90 -9.29 18.57 16.33
N ASN A 91 -10.62 18.57 16.32
CA ASN A 91 -11.45 19.08 17.41
C ASN A 91 -12.12 17.95 18.19
N ALA A 92 -11.60 16.72 18.14
CA ALA A 92 -12.23 15.55 18.76
C ALA A 92 -12.57 15.80 20.24
N PHE A 93 -11.67 16.47 20.96
CA PHE A 93 -11.90 16.92 22.34
C PHE A 93 -13.09 17.89 22.48
N ILE A 94 -13.15 18.94 21.65
CA ILE A 94 -14.25 19.93 21.68
C ILE A 94 -15.56 19.27 21.25
N VAL A 95 -15.57 18.45 20.21
CA VAL A 95 -16.76 17.73 19.73
C VAL A 95 -17.30 16.80 20.82
N TYR A 96 -16.41 16.06 21.51
CA TYR A 96 -16.77 15.15 22.59
C TYR A 96 -17.43 15.89 23.77
N TYR A 97 -16.83 17.00 24.22
CA TYR A 97 -17.33 17.76 25.38
C TYR A 97 -18.52 18.66 25.07
N THR A 98 -18.56 19.32 23.90
CA THR A 98 -19.66 20.24 23.54
C THR A 98 -20.92 19.51 23.11
N LYS A 99 -20.80 18.31 22.55
CA LYS A 99 -21.97 17.53 22.15
C LYS A 99 -22.49 16.59 23.25
N GLY A 100 -21.71 16.26 24.29
CA GLY A 100 -22.18 15.42 25.40
C GLY A 100 -22.78 14.10 24.91
N PHE A 101 -22.01 13.34 24.14
CA PHE A 101 -22.44 12.10 23.49
C PHE A 101 -22.02 10.89 24.32
N ASP A 102 -22.86 10.51 25.28
CA ASP A 102 -23.13 9.10 25.66
C ASP A 102 -24.34 9.00 26.63
N GLY A 103 -25.27 9.96 26.55
CA GLY A 103 -26.48 9.95 27.35
C GLY A 103 -27.57 9.09 26.68
N PRO A 104 -28.36 8.31 27.42
CA PRO A 104 -29.44 7.50 26.85
C PRO A 104 -30.38 8.37 25.99
N GLY A 105 -30.60 7.95 24.74
CA GLY A 105 -31.50 8.63 23.78
C GLY A 105 -30.86 9.70 22.88
N ARG A 106 -29.54 9.86 22.88
CA ARG A 106 -28.84 10.78 21.95
C ARG A 106 -28.36 10.03 20.69
N PRO A 107 -28.32 10.68 19.51
CA PRO A 107 -27.73 10.10 18.29
C PRO A 107 -26.28 9.68 18.54
N LYS A 108 -25.69 8.78 17.76
CA LYS A 108 -24.24 8.47 17.84
C LYS A 108 -23.43 9.37 16.90
N ILE A 109 -22.19 9.74 17.29
CA ILE A 109 -21.27 10.52 16.43
C ILE A 109 -20.98 9.75 15.12
N GLU A 110 -20.99 8.42 15.20
CA GLU A 110 -20.67 7.48 14.12
C GLU A 110 -21.82 7.23 13.12
N GLU A 111 -22.99 7.86 13.29
CA GLU A 111 -24.17 7.58 12.43
C GLU A 111 -23.99 7.96 10.95
N TYR A 112 -22.90 8.62 10.59
CA TYR A 112 -22.58 8.92 9.20
C TYR A 112 -21.25 8.27 8.84
N ASP A 113 -21.32 7.10 8.19
CA ASP A 113 -20.20 6.42 7.55
C ASP A 113 -19.68 7.26 6.37
N THR A 114 -18.96 8.35 6.68
CA THR A 114 -18.44 9.26 5.66
C THR A 114 -17.10 8.83 5.09
N ASN A 115 -16.55 7.68 5.52
CA ASN A 115 -15.14 7.38 5.26
C ASN A 115 -14.76 5.91 5.03
N SER A 116 -15.70 4.97 4.98
CA SER A 116 -15.38 3.54 4.82
C SER A 116 -14.48 3.25 3.62
N LEU A 117 -14.74 3.82 2.45
CA LEU A 117 -13.90 3.64 1.26
C LEU A 117 -12.46 4.14 1.49
N GLN A 118 -12.30 5.34 2.04
CA GLN A 118 -10.99 5.90 2.35
C GLN A 118 -10.25 5.00 3.34
N THR A 119 -10.89 4.62 4.45
CA THR A 119 -10.26 3.77 5.47
C THR A 119 -9.74 2.47 4.86
N LEU A 120 -10.51 1.85 3.97
CA LEU A 120 -10.07 0.65 3.24
C LEU A 120 -8.90 0.94 2.29
N GLN A 121 -8.96 2.02 1.51
CA GLN A 121 -7.88 2.43 0.60
C GLN A 121 -6.55 2.66 1.34
N TYR A 122 -6.57 3.45 2.42
CA TYR A 122 -5.37 3.71 3.21
C TYR A 122 -4.90 2.46 3.99
N GLY A 123 -5.83 1.59 4.39
CA GLY A 123 -5.53 0.28 4.99
C GLY A 123 -4.74 -0.61 4.04
N PHE A 124 -5.31 -0.95 2.88
CA PHE A 124 -4.64 -1.83 1.91
C PHE A 124 -3.35 -1.23 1.36
N ARG A 125 -3.27 0.10 1.21
CA ARG A 125 -2.02 0.79 0.89
C ARG A 125 -0.94 0.52 1.94
N ASN A 126 -1.28 0.64 3.23
CA ASN A 126 -0.32 0.37 4.31
C ASN A 126 0.09 -1.09 4.32
N ASP A 127 -0.85 -2.02 4.16
CA ASP A 127 -0.57 -3.45 4.14
C ASP A 127 0.32 -3.82 2.95
N ALA A 128 0.09 -3.22 1.77
CA ALA A 128 0.93 -3.39 0.60
C ALA A 128 2.36 -2.86 0.84
N TRP A 129 2.50 -1.69 1.49
CA TRP A 129 3.80 -1.13 1.84
C TRP A 129 4.56 -2.03 2.82
N VAL A 130 3.92 -2.48 3.91
CA VAL A 130 4.56 -3.34 4.92
C VAL A 130 5.04 -4.63 4.28
N ALA A 131 4.19 -5.31 3.50
CA ALA A 131 4.58 -6.53 2.80
C ALA A 131 5.70 -6.29 1.78
N MET A 132 5.74 -5.12 1.14
CA MET A 132 6.78 -4.75 0.17
C MET A 132 8.11 -4.49 0.87
N ASP A 133 8.09 -3.83 2.03
CA ASP A 133 9.30 -3.60 2.83
C ASP A 133 9.86 -4.91 3.37
N ASP A 134 9.01 -5.78 3.90
CA ASP A 134 9.38 -7.14 4.32
C ASP A 134 10.03 -7.92 3.17
N LEU A 135 9.45 -7.86 1.96
CA LEU A 135 10.03 -8.48 0.77
C LEU A 135 11.44 -7.94 0.47
N PHE A 136 11.62 -6.63 0.46
CA PHE A 136 12.94 -6.06 0.17
C PHE A 136 13.97 -6.45 1.23
N VAL A 137 13.60 -6.41 2.51
CA VAL A 137 14.47 -6.82 3.62
C VAL A 137 14.88 -8.29 3.45
N GLU A 138 13.94 -9.17 3.13
CA GLU A 138 14.21 -10.60 2.98
C GLU A 138 15.11 -10.90 1.76
N VAL A 139 14.90 -10.22 0.64
CA VAL A 139 15.76 -10.39 -0.55
C VAL A 139 17.17 -9.83 -0.28
N GLU A 140 17.30 -8.72 0.45
CA GLU A 140 18.59 -8.15 0.86
C GLU A 140 19.34 -9.07 1.82
N TYR A 141 18.64 -9.59 2.83
CA TYR A 141 19.17 -10.57 3.77
C TYR A 141 19.64 -11.84 3.04
N SER A 142 18.80 -12.37 2.16
CA SER A 142 19.13 -13.53 1.33
C SER A 142 20.40 -13.26 0.52
N ARG A 143 20.51 -12.10 -0.14
CA ARG A 143 21.71 -11.71 -0.93
C ARG A 143 22.98 -11.66 -0.08
N ASP A 144 22.91 -11.08 1.12
CA ASP A 144 24.10 -10.84 1.94
C ASP A 144 24.54 -12.11 2.72
N LYS A 145 23.61 -12.99 3.11
CA LYS A 145 23.93 -14.26 3.78
C LYS A 145 24.76 -15.22 2.93
N PHE A 146 24.58 -15.20 1.61
CA PHE A 146 25.41 -15.97 0.69
C PHE A 146 26.87 -15.50 0.61
N LYS A 147 27.19 -14.27 1.02
CA LYS A 147 28.60 -13.83 1.08
C LYS A 147 29.37 -14.54 2.19
N ASP A 148 28.67 -14.97 3.24
CA ASP A 148 29.28 -15.55 4.44
C ASP A 148 29.23 -17.08 4.49
N ASN A 149 28.24 -17.72 3.85
CA ASN A 149 28.14 -19.18 3.76
C ASN A 149 27.57 -19.58 2.39
N ASP A 150 28.38 -20.27 1.59
CA ASP A 150 28.14 -20.74 0.22
C ASP A 150 27.01 -21.80 0.07
N LEU A 151 26.04 -21.81 0.99
CA LEU A 151 24.94 -22.78 1.04
C LEU A 151 23.66 -22.17 0.42
N PRO A 152 22.97 -22.92 -0.46
CA PRO A 152 21.65 -22.52 -0.96
C PRO A 152 20.68 -22.31 0.21
N LEU A 153 20.15 -21.10 0.35
CA LEU A 153 18.99 -20.86 1.21
C LEU A 153 17.74 -21.39 0.53
N ASP A 154 16.98 -22.21 1.26
CA ASP A 154 15.65 -22.67 0.88
C ASP A 154 14.58 -21.58 1.15
N ASN A 155 14.87 -20.32 0.80
CA ASN A 155 13.99 -19.16 1.03
C ASN A 155 13.12 -18.84 -0.19
N LYS A 156 13.12 -19.69 -1.24
CA LYS A 156 12.34 -19.46 -2.46
C LYS A 156 10.85 -19.33 -2.16
N GLU A 157 10.31 -20.25 -1.36
CA GLU A 157 8.89 -20.24 -1.00
C GLU A 157 8.54 -19.02 -0.16
N GLU A 158 9.42 -18.61 0.75
CA GLU A 158 9.24 -17.41 1.57
C GLU A 158 9.17 -16.13 0.72
N LEU A 159 10.08 -15.97 -0.23
CA LEU A 159 10.06 -14.83 -1.17
C LEU A 159 8.78 -14.82 -2.03
N ILE A 160 8.34 -15.99 -2.49
CA ILE A 160 7.09 -16.12 -3.26
C ILE A 160 5.90 -15.74 -2.38
N ASN A 161 5.85 -16.22 -1.14
CA ASN A 161 4.79 -15.90 -0.18
C ASN A 161 4.73 -14.41 0.15
N LEU A 162 5.89 -13.75 0.27
CA LEU A 162 5.96 -12.30 0.46
C LEU A 162 5.41 -11.54 -0.75
N ILE A 163 5.79 -11.93 -1.97
CA ILE A 163 5.20 -11.33 -3.19
C ILE A 163 3.69 -11.56 -3.24
N ASP A 164 3.21 -12.74 -2.86
CA ASP A 164 1.78 -13.04 -2.81
C ASP A 164 1.02 -12.20 -1.79
N LYS A 165 1.63 -11.91 -0.64
CA LYS A 165 1.06 -10.94 0.32
C LYS A 165 0.95 -9.54 -0.28
N VAL A 166 2.00 -9.05 -0.96
CA VAL A 166 1.96 -7.74 -1.61
C VAL A 166 0.87 -7.71 -2.68
N LEU A 167 0.83 -8.74 -3.55
CA LEU A 167 -0.19 -8.86 -4.60
C LEU A 167 -1.60 -8.89 -4.03
N ALA A 168 -1.85 -9.63 -2.94
CA ALA A 168 -3.16 -9.69 -2.30
C ALA A 168 -3.60 -8.32 -1.78
N SER A 169 -2.71 -7.55 -1.15
CA SER A 169 -3.00 -6.20 -0.66
C SER A 169 -3.24 -5.22 -1.81
N VAL A 170 -2.44 -5.28 -2.87
CA VAL A 170 -2.61 -4.45 -4.07
C VAL A 170 -3.92 -4.79 -4.79
N ASP A 171 -4.26 -6.07 -4.92
CA ASP A 171 -5.53 -6.52 -5.52
C ASP A 171 -6.72 -6.05 -4.70
N SER A 172 -6.64 -6.16 -3.38
CA SER A 172 -7.68 -5.66 -2.48
C SER A 172 -7.86 -4.15 -2.60
N TYR A 173 -6.78 -3.39 -2.78
CA TYR A 173 -6.84 -1.97 -3.09
C TYR A 173 -7.51 -1.70 -4.45
N LEU A 174 -7.09 -2.41 -5.50
CA LEU A 174 -7.60 -2.20 -6.86
C LEU A 174 -9.09 -2.57 -6.99
N GLN A 175 -9.59 -3.51 -6.18
CA GLN A 175 -11.02 -3.83 -6.11
C GLN A 175 -11.88 -2.66 -5.58
N LEU A 176 -11.27 -1.69 -4.89
CA LEU A 176 -11.95 -0.47 -4.44
C LEU A 176 -12.05 0.60 -5.54
N ALA A 177 -11.42 0.38 -6.71
CA ALA A 177 -11.54 1.28 -7.84
C ALA A 177 -12.98 1.32 -8.37
N ARG A 178 -13.34 2.41 -9.05
CA ARG A 178 -14.66 2.53 -9.68
C ARG A 178 -14.81 1.47 -10.78
N VAL A 179 -16.04 0.98 -10.95
CA VAL A 179 -16.36 -0.03 -11.96
C VAL A 179 -15.96 0.48 -13.35
N GLY A 180 -15.10 -0.26 -14.04
CA GLY A 180 -14.59 0.07 -15.38
C GLY A 180 -13.21 0.73 -15.42
N ASP A 181 -12.82 1.49 -14.38
CA ASP A 181 -11.51 2.15 -14.35
C ASP A 181 -10.36 1.13 -14.34
N LEU A 182 -10.56 0.02 -13.61
CA LEU A 182 -9.57 -1.05 -13.52
C LEU A 182 -9.36 -1.75 -14.87
N ASP A 183 -10.43 -2.07 -15.58
CA ASP A 183 -10.35 -2.74 -16.87
C ASP A 183 -9.67 -1.87 -17.92
N GLU A 184 -9.89 -0.55 -17.87
CA GLU A 184 -9.26 0.42 -18.76
C GLU A 184 -7.78 0.61 -18.41
N ALA A 185 -7.44 0.78 -17.13
CA ALA A 185 -6.06 0.86 -16.68
C ALA A 185 -5.26 -0.43 -16.95
N MET A 186 -5.92 -1.59 -16.99
CA MET A 186 -5.29 -2.87 -17.35
C MET A 186 -5.05 -3.05 -18.85
N ARG A 187 -5.61 -2.21 -19.72
CA ARG A 187 -5.40 -2.25 -21.18
C ARG A 187 -4.27 -1.36 -21.65
N GLU A 188 -3.98 -0.29 -20.91
CA GLU A 188 -2.82 0.60 -21.09
C GLU A 188 -1.52 -0.10 -20.67
#